data_AF-A0A7R9GP20-F1
#
_entry.id   AF-A0A7R9GP20-F1
#
_cell.length_a   1.000
_cell.length_b   1.000
_cell.length_c   1.000
_cell.angle_alpha   90.00
_cell.angle_beta   90.00
_cell.angle_gamma   90.00
#
_symmetry.space_group_name_H-M   'P 1'
#
loop_
_entity.id
_entity.type
_entity.pdbx_description
1 polymer ?
#
loop_
_entity_poly.entity_id
_entity_poly.type
_entity_poly.pdbx_seq_one_letter_code
_entity_poly.pdbx_strand_id
1 'polypeptide(L)'
;KLKLMLLKKDDPKTNNLLSHLRKIDEHLGRKKTRFLTGDTMCCFDCELMPRLQHIRVAGKYFMDFEIPVEASHLWRYMYHMYQLDAFTQSCPADQDIINHYKLQQVGVSTPLSPSLLRTVVQHITQLLARYWGS
;
A
#
# COMPACT_ATOMS: atom_id res chain seq x y z
N LYS A 1 29.10 10.54 6.43
CA LYS A 1 27.63 10.52 6.19
C LYS A 1 27.07 9.20 6.70
N LEU A 2 26.76 9.09 8.00
CA LEU A 2 26.40 7.83 8.67
C LEU A 2 25.29 8.04 9.72
N LYS A 3 24.25 8.84 9.39
CA LYS A 3 23.18 9.17 10.35
C LYS A 3 21.74 8.98 9.86
N LEU A 4 21.50 8.26 8.75
CA LEU A 4 20.14 8.07 8.21
C LEU A 4 19.59 6.63 8.23
N MET A 5 20.35 5.63 8.69
CA MET A 5 19.99 4.21 8.50
C MET A 5 19.50 3.46 9.75
N LEU A 6 19.33 4.12 10.91
CA LEU A 6 18.95 3.44 12.16
C LEU A 6 17.55 3.78 12.70
N LEU A 7 16.71 4.52 11.97
CA LEU A 7 15.44 5.03 12.53
C LEU A 7 14.15 4.56 11.86
N LYS A 8 14.16 3.56 10.96
CA LYS A 8 12.92 3.20 10.22
C LYS A 8 12.34 1.82 10.47
N LYS A 9 13.09 0.89 11.10
CA LYS A 9 12.65 -0.49 11.30
C LYS A 9 11.76 -0.69 12.54
N ASP A 10 11.80 0.24 13.49
CA ASP A 10 11.09 0.15 14.77
C ASP A 10 9.95 1.18 14.95
N ASP A 11 9.43 1.77 13.86
CA ASP A 11 8.20 2.59 13.95
C ASP A 11 6.98 1.65 14.03
N PRO A 12 6.18 1.70 15.12
CA PRO A 12 4.97 0.88 15.26
C PRO A 12 4.01 0.98 14.06
N LYS A 13 3.98 2.11 13.35
CA LYS A 13 3.13 2.31 12.18
C LYS A 13 3.62 1.54 10.97
N THR A 14 4.93 1.52 10.75
CA THR A 14 5.56 0.71 9.70
C THR A 14 5.32 -0.77 9.99
N ASN A 15 5.44 -1.19 11.25
CA ASN A 15 5.15 -2.56 11.68
C ASN A 15 3.68 -2.95 11.44
N ASN A 16 2.73 -2.04 11.69
CA ASN A 16 1.32 -2.26 11.40
C ASN A 16 1.05 -2.39 9.89
N LEU A 17 1.66 -1.52 9.07
CA LEU A 17 1.56 -1.63 7.62
C LEU A 17 2.11 -2.98 7.13
N LEU A 18 3.32 -3.36 7.58
CA LEU A 18 3.94 -4.62 7.23
C LEU A 18 3.07 -5.83 7.64
N SER A 19 2.48 -5.78 8.83
CA SER A 19 1.55 -6.81 9.31
C SER A 19 0.33 -6.94 8.39
N HIS A 20 -0.25 -5.82 7.95
CA HIS A 20 -1.38 -5.85 7.01
C HIS A 20 -0.97 -6.37 5.62
N LEU A 21 0.16 -5.92 5.07
CA LEU A 21 0.67 -6.41 3.79
C LEU A 21 0.92 -7.92 3.85
N ARG A 22 1.48 -8.42 4.96
CA ARG A 22 1.67 -9.85 5.19
C ARG A 22 0.35 -10.62 5.20
N LYS A 23 -0.69 -10.11 5.88
CA LYS A 23 -2.02 -10.75 5.88
C LYS A 23 -2.61 -10.84 4.47
N ILE A 24 -2.42 -9.81 3.64
CA ILE A 24 -2.88 -9.81 2.24
C ILE A 24 -2.09 -10.85 1.43
N ASP A 25 -0.76 -10.90 1.58
CA ASP A 25 0.08 -11.91 0.91
C ASP A 25 -0.34 -13.34 1.29
N GLU A 26 -0.49 -13.61 2.60
CA GLU A 26 -0.93 -14.91 3.11
C GLU A 26 -2.33 -15.30 2.59
N HIS A 27 -3.24 -14.33 2.43
CA HIS A 27 -4.55 -14.58 1.82
C HIS A 27 -4.42 -14.97 0.35
N LEU A 28 -3.69 -14.17 -0.43
CA LEU A 28 -3.47 -14.42 -1.86
C LEU A 28 -2.78 -15.78 -2.08
N GLY A 29 -1.84 -16.14 -1.20
CA GLY A 29 -1.18 -17.45 -1.21
C GLY A 29 -2.11 -18.62 -0.85
N ARG A 30 -3.08 -18.41 0.06
CA ARG A 30 -4.10 -19.41 0.39
C ARG A 30 -5.12 -19.61 -0.73
N LYS A 31 -5.59 -18.53 -1.36
CA LYS A 31 -6.58 -18.59 -2.45
C LYS A 31 -5.99 -19.08 -3.76
N LYS A 32 -4.73 -18.73 -4.06
CA LYS A 32 -4.03 -19.05 -5.32
C LYS A 32 -4.77 -18.57 -6.59
N THR A 33 -5.62 -17.57 -6.45
CA THR A 33 -6.36 -16.93 -7.54
C THR A 33 -5.57 -15.74 -8.11
N ARG A 34 -6.03 -15.20 -9.25
CA ARG A 34 -5.45 -13.99 -9.85
C ARG A 34 -5.71 -12.73 -9.00
N PHE A 35 -6.93 -12.58 -8.47
CA PHE A 35 -7.38 -11.44 -7.67
C PHE A 35 -7.89 -11.87 -6.29
N LEU A 36 -8.37 -10.92 -5.48
CA LEU A 36 -8.68 -11.16 -4.06
C LEU A 36 -9.71 -12.28 -3.83
N THR A 37 -10.74 -12.36 -4.68
CA THR A 37 -11.87 -13.29 -4.51
C THR A 37 -11.93 -14.39 -5.58
N GLY A 38 -11.13 -14.29 -6.64
CA GLY A 38 -11.25 -15.14 -7.83
C GLY A 38 -10.34 -14.67 -8.96
N ASP A 39 -10.56 -15.19 -10.16
CA ASP A 39 -9.78 -14.81 -11.34
C ASP A 39 -10.33 -13.57 -12.08
N THR A 40 -11.48 -13.08 -11.64
CA THR A 40 -12.13 -11.86 -12.11
C THR A 40 -12.06 -10.79 -11.02
N MET A 41 -11.82 -9.54 -11.40
CA MET A 41 -11.83 -8.41 -10.47
C MET A 41 -13.18 -8.27 -9.76
N CYS A 42 -13.12 -7.82 -8.51
CA CYS A 42 -14.28 -7.39 -7.73
C CYS A 42 -14.07 -6.00 -7.13
N CYS A 43 -15.09 -5.48 -6.45
CA CYS A 43 -15.03 -4.15 -5.81
C CYS A 43 -13.85 -4.01 -4.82
N PHE A 44 -13.46 -5.09 -4.15
CA PHE A 44 -12.34 -5.05 -3.21
C PHE A 44 -11.00 -4.86 -3.90
N ASP A 45 -10.84 -5.36 -5.13
CA ASP A 45 -9.63 -5.14 -5.92
C ASP A 45 -9.52 -3.66 -6.32
N CYS A 46 -10.63 -3.07 -6.77
CA CYS A 46 -10.72 -1.66 -7.11
C CYS A 46 -10.38 -0.74 -5.92
N GLU A 47 -10.60 -1.20 -4.68
CA GLU A 47 -10.20 -0.48 -3.48
C GLU A 47 -8.74 -0.72 -3.08
N LEU A 48 -8.25 -1.95 -3.22
CA LEU A 48 -6.90 -2.33 -2.79
C LEU A 48 -5.82 -1.79 -3.73
N MET A 49 -6.02 -1.93 -5.03
CA MET A 49 -5.03 -1.61 -6.06
C MET A 49 -4.52 -0.16 -5.98
N PRO A 50 -5.38 0.88 -5.92
CA PRO A 50 -4.90 2.26 -5.77
C PRO A 50 -4.11 2.48 -4.47
N ARG A 51 -4.47 1.79 -3.39
CA ARG A 51 -3.79 1.91 -2.09
C ARG A 51 -2.40 1.28 -2.13
N LEU A 52 -2.24 0.13 -2.78
CA LEU A 52 -0.94 -0.49 -3.00
C LEU A 52 -0.03 0.40 -3.85
N GLN A 53 -0.58 1.05 -4.88
CA GLN A 53 0.18 2.01 -5.69
C GLN A 53 0.64 3.21 -4.86
N HIS A 54 -0.24 3.79 -4.04
CA HIS A 54 0.12 4.89 -3.15
C HIS A 54 1.19 4.47 -2.14
N ILE A 55 1.11 3.26 -1.57
CA ILE A 55 2.17 2.71 -0.70
C ILE A 55 3.50 2.65 -1.43
N ARG A 56 3.51 2.08 -2.63
CA ARG A 56 4.76 1.88 -3.39
C ARG A 56 5.43 3.22 -3.71
N VAL A 57 4.65 4.19 -4.20
CA VAL A 57 5.16 5.49 -4.64
C VAL A 57 5.47 6.41 -3.47
N ALA A 58 4.48 6.70 -2.62
CA ALA A 58 4.64 7.64 -1.53
C ALA A 58 5.47 7.06 -0.38
N GLY A 59 5.36 5.75 -0.11
CA GLY A 59 6.18 5.06 0.87
C GLY A 59 7.67 5.16 0.54
N LYS A 60 8.04 4.92 -0.72
CA LYS A 60 9.42 5.09 -1.18
C LYS A 60 9.88 6.54 -1.06
N TYR A 61 9.08 7.49 -1.56
CA TYR A 61 9.46 8.90 -1.60
C TYR A 61 9.64 9.54 -0.20
N PHE A 62 8.68 9.37 0.70
CA PHE A 62 8.68 10.07 1.99
C PHE A 62 9.38 9.29 3.11
N MET A 63 9.44 7.97 2.99
CA MET A 63 9.86 7.11 4.09
C MET A 63 10.90 6.09 3.67
N ASP A 64 11.39 6.10 2.43
CA ASP A 64 12.31 5.07 1.92
C ASP A 64 11.80 3.65 2.23
N PHE A 65 10.47 3.49 2.23
CA PHE A 65 9.79 2.24 2.50
C PHE A 65 9.53 1.51 1.19
N GLU A 66 9.76 0.21 1.19
CA GLU A 66 9.44 -0.68 0.08
C GLU A 66 8.58 -1.84 0.57
N ILE A 67 7.68 -2.32 -0.28
CA ILE A 67 6.93 -3.55 -0.01
C ILE A 67 7.96 -4.70 0.03
N PRO A 68 7.97 -5.54 1.08
CA PRO A 68 8.95 -6.62 1.21
C PRO A 68 8.97 -7.52 -0.03
N VAL A 69 10.18 -7.86 -0.51
CA VAL A 69 10.35 -8.71 -1.70
C VAL A 69 9.85 -10.13 -1.47
N GLU A 70 9.80 -10.57 -0.21
CA GLU A 70 9.32 -11.87 0.23
C GLU A 70 7.79 -12.01 0.10
N ALA A 71 7.05 -10.90 -0.04
CA ALA A 71 5.60 -10.88 -0.27
C ALA A 71 5.26 -11.27 -1.72
N SER A 72 5.67 -12.48 -2.13
CA SER A 72 5.64 -12.96 -3.51
C SER A 72 4.23 -13.05 -4.10
N HIS A 73 3.22 -13.40 -3.31
CA HIS A 73 1.83 -13.46 -3.78
C HIS A 73 1.26 -12.07 -3.99
N LEU A 74 1.62 -11.12 -3.13
CA LEU A 74 1.27 -9.71 -3.29
C LEU A 74 1.95 -9.12 -4.52
N TRP A 75 3.23 -9.42 -4.77
CA TRP A 75 3.92 -8.99 -5.98
C TRP A 75 3.30 -9.59 -7.24
N ARG A 76 2.91 -10.87 -7.23
CA ARG A 76 2.16 -11.50 -8.34
C ARG A 76 0.80 -10.81 -8.57
N TYR A 77 0.10 -10.46 -7.50
CA TYR A 77 -1.14 -9.69 -7.60
C TYR A 77 -0.92 -8.30 -8.22
N MET A 78 0.10 -7.57 -7.75
CA MET A 78 0.47 -6.27 -8.31
C MET A 78 0.93 -6.36 -9.77
N TYR A 79 1.61 -7.44 -10.16
CA TYR A 79 1.95 -7.69 -11.55
C TYR A 79 0.69 -7.77 -12.41
N HIS A 80 -0.33 -8.52 -11.99
CA HIS A 80 -1.61 -8.58 -12.72
C HIS A 80 -2.39 -7.26 -12.66
N MET A 81 -2.28 -6.50 -11.57
CA MET A 81 -2.82 -5.12 -11.47
C MET A 81 -2.25 -4.22 -12.56
N TYR A 82 -0.93 -4.22 -12.80
CA TYR A 82 -0.31 -3.42 -13.86
C TYR A 82 -0.62 -3.90 -15.29
N GLN A 83 -1.24 -5.07 -15.45
CA GLN A 83 -1.73 -5.58 -16.75
C GLN A 83 -3.19 -5.22 -17.01
N LEU A 84 -3.90 -4.63 -16.05
CA LEU A 84 -5.31 -4.26 -16.22
C LEU A 84 -5.41 -2.86 -16.83
N ASP A 85 -6.06 -2.76 -17.99
CA ASP A 85 -6.37 -1.47 -18.62
C ASP A 85 -7.15 -0.55 -17.69
N ALA A 86 -8.12 -1.10 -16.95
CA ALA A 86 -8.90 -0.34 -15.97
C ALA A 86 -8.02 0.33 -14.91
N PHE A 87 -6.92 -0.32 -14.50
CA PHE A 87 -5.98 0.24 -13.54
C PHE A 87 -5.00 1.20 -14.23
N THR A 88 -4.35 0.80 -15.33
CA THR A 88 -3.33 1.61 -15.99
C THR A 88 -3.87 2.90 -16.60
N GLN A 89 -5.13 2.91 -17.06
CA GLN A 89 -5.79 4.11 -17.61
C GLN A 89 -6.29 5.07 -16.52
N SER A 90 -6.52 4.58 -15.29
CA SER A 90 -7.02 5.40 -14.17
C SER A 90 -5.94 5.77 -13.15
N CYS A 91 -4.79 5.09 -13.19
CA CYS A 91 -3.69 5.34 -12.27
C CYS A 91 -3.05 6.71 -12.56
N PRO A 92 -3.01 7.63 -11.58
CA PRO A 92 -2.31 8.90 -11.75
C PRO A 92 -0.79 8.67 -11.88
N ALA A 93 -0.09 9.67 -12.43
CA ALA A 93 1.36 9.63 -12.48
C ALA A 93 1.95 9.66 -11.06
N ASP A 94 3.12 9.04 -10.88
CA ASP A 94 3.80 8.98 -9.58
C ASP A 94 4.00 10.38 -8.96
N GLN A 95 4.27 11.38 -9.80
CA GLN A 95 4.43 12.77 -9.36
C GLN A 95 3.14 13.36 -8.79
N ASP A 96 1.98 13.01 -9.33
CA ASP A 96 0.68 13.50 -8.85
C ASP A 96 0.32 12.85 -7.51
N ILE A 97 0.65 11.57 -7.32
CA ILE A 97 0.52 10.88 -6.03
C ILE A 97 1.39 11.59 -4.98
N ILE A 98 2.66 11.87 -5.30
CA ILE A 98 3.57 12.57 -4.41
C ILE A 98 3.04 13.97 -4.09
N ASN A 99 2.60 14.71 -5.11
CA ASN A 99 2.08 16.08 -4.95
C ASN A 99 0.79 16.11 -4.13
N HIS A 100 -0.11 15.14 -4.31
CA HIS A 100 -1.32 14.99 -3.50
C HIS A 100 -0.98 14.93 -2.01
N TYR A 101 0.00 14.10 -1.63
CA TYR A 101 0.45 14.02 -0.24
C TYR A 101 1.21 15.26 0.24
N LYS A 102 1.95 15.96 -0.64
CA LYS A 102 2.57 17.25 -0.32
C LYS A 102 1.53 18.33 -0.03
N LEU A 103 0.46 18.41 -0.84
CA LEU A 103 -0.58 19.44 -0.68
C LEU A 103 -1.41 19.24 0.58
N GLN A 104 -1.64 18.00 1.01
CA GLN A 104 -2.27 17.71 2.30
C GLN A 104 -1.46 18.22 3.52
N GLN A 105 -0.24 18.72 3.32
CA GLN A 105 0.60 19.28 4.38
C GLN A 105 0.50 20.81 4.47
N VAL A 106 -0.07 21.46 3.46
CA VAL A 106 -0.23 22.92 3.44
C VAL A 106 -1.34 23.27 4.44
N GLY A 107 -0.94 23.48 5.70
CA GLY A 107 -1.84 23.80 6.83
C GLY A 107 -1.67 22.93 8.08
N VAL A 108 -0.82 21.90 8.09
CA VAL A 108 -0.65 20.99 9.23
C VAL A 108 0.82 20.99 9.72
N SER A 109 1.04 21.42 10.97
CA SER A 109 2.36 21.54 11.61
C SER A 109 2.99 20.21 12.09
N THR A 110 2.58 19.06 11.55
CA THR A 110 3.12 17.75 11.97
C THR A 110 3.99 17.10 10.89
N PRO A 111 5.02 16.31 11.27
CA PRO A 111 5.88 15.63 10.32
C PRO A 111 5.08 14.69 9.40
N LEU A 112 5.55 14.55 8.16
CA LEU A 112 4.90 13.85 7.04
C LEU A 112 4.72 12.33 7.21
N SER A 113 5.70 11.66 7.82
CA SER A 113 5.73 10.19 7.92
C SER A 113 4.48 9.61 8.63
N PRO A 114 4.01 10.23 9.72
CA PRO A 114 2.80 9.80 10.41
C PRO A 114 1.48 9.82 9.61
N SER A 115 1.19 10.82 8.77
CA SER A 115 -0.16 11.00 8.18
C SER A 115 -0.42 10.09 6.98
N LEU A 116 0.54 9.96 6.06
CA LEU A 116 0.47 9.05 4.92
C LEU A 116 0.23 7.60 5.38
N LEU A 117 1.08 7.12 6.30
CA LEU A 117 0.92 5.78 6.87
C LEU A 117 -0.41 5.67 7.59
N ARG A 118 -0.84 6.66 8.38
CA ARG A 118 -2.13 6.59 9.06
C ARG A 118 -3.29 6.45 8.09
N THR A 119 -3.39 7.29 7.07
CA THR A 119 -4.52 7.24 6.12
C THR A 119 -4.51 5.92 5.35
N VAL A 120 -3.34 5.51 4.85
CA VAL A 120 -3.22 4.28 4.07
C VAL A 120 -3.43 3.03 4.94
N VAL A 121 -2.82 2.97 6.12
CA VAL A 121 -3.01 1.88 7.08
C VAL A 121 -4.46 1.83 7.54
N GLN A 122 -5.08 2.95 7.92
CA GLN A 122 -6.48 2.99 8.35
C GLN A 122 -7.42 2.45 7.27
N HIS A 123 -7.22 2.88 6.03
CA HIS A 123 -8.01 2.38 4.91
C HIS A 123 -7.77 0.89 4.66
N ILE A 124 -6.52 0.42 4.67
CA ILE A 124 -6.22 -1.02 4.52
C ILE A 124 -6.83 -1.82 5.68
N THR A 125 -6.73 -1.35 6.92
CA THR A 125 -7.38 -1.95 8.09
C THR A 125 -8.89 -2.05 7.88
N GLN A 126 -9.55 -0.99 7.41
CA GLN A 126 -10.99 -0.98 7.14
C GLN A 126 -11.38 -1.93 6.00
N LEU A 127 -10.52 -2.07 4.98
CA LEU A 127 -10.73 -3.05 3.91
C LEU A 127 -10.59 -4.47 4.45
N LEU A 128 -9.54 -4.75 5.22
CA LEU A 128 -9.32 -6.05 5.86
C LEU A 128 -10.43 -6.39 6.84
N ALA A 129 -10.92 -5.43 7.64
CA ALA A 129 -12.03 -5.65 8.55
C ALA A 129 -13.33 -6.00 7.81
N ARG A 130 -13.63 -5.30 6.71
CA ARG A 130 -14.79 -5.60 5.85
C ARG A 130 -14.68 -6.96 5.17
N TYR A 131 -13.47 -7.34 4.76
CA TYR A 131 -13.26 -8.56 3.98
C TYR A 131 -13.09 -9.80 4.84
N TRP A 132 -12.42 -9.67 5.99
CA TRP A 132 -12.01 -10.80 6.81
C TRP A 132 -12.83 -11.00 8.09
N GLY A 133 -13.54 -9.98 8.58
CA GLY A 133 -14.17 -10.00 9.90
C GLY A 133 -13.11 -10.17 10.99
N SER A 134 -12.76 -9.07 11.67
CA SER A 134 -11.71 -9.06 12.70
C SER A 134 -11.84 -10.18 13.73
#